data_AF-A0A413PQT3-F1
#
_entry.id   AF-A0A413PQT3-F1
#
_cell.length_a   1.000
_cell.length_b   1.000
_cell.length_c   1.000
_cell.angle_alpha   90.00
_cell.angle_beta   90.00
_cell.angle_gamma   90.00
#
_symmetry.space_group_name_H-M   'P 1'
#
loop_
_entity.id
_entity.type
_entity.pdbx_description
1 polymer ?
#
loop_
_entity_poly.entity_id
_entity_poly.type
_entity_poly.pdbx_seq_one_letter_code
_entity_poly.pdbx_strand_id
1 'polypeptide(L)'
;MYKAILELKSLEECFDFFEDICAMTELRSMEQRFEVASMLKKEKVYTEIMSETNASSATISRVNRMLNYGTGCLGEVIDRLNQKEGSEEAKES
;
A
#
# COMPACT_ATOMS: atom_id res chain seq x y z
N MET A 1 1.63 17.21 -10.88
CA MET A 1 1.18 16.22 -9.90
C MET A 1 2.33 15.62 -9.08
N TYR A 2 3.19 14.76 -9.64
CA TYR A 2 4.23 14.08 -8.83
C TYR A 2 5.21 15.00 -8.09
N LYS A 3 5.57 16.16 -8.68
CA LYS A 3 6.36 17.19 -7.97
C LYS A 3 5.62 17.76 -6.75
N ALA A 4 4.29 17.87 -6.79
CA ALA A 4 3.49 18.33 -5.65
C ALA A 4 3.44 17.28 -4.53
N ILE A 5 3.37 15.99 -4.89
CA ILE A 5 3.45 14.88 -3.91
C ILE A 5 4.80 14.91 -3.16
N LEU A 6 5.89 15.29 -3.82
CA LEU A 6 7.20 15.46 -3.17
C LEU A 6 7.27 16.66 -2.21
N GLU A 7 6.32 17.59 -2.28
CA GLU A 7 6.28 18.75 -1.38
C GLU A 7 5.53 18.50 -0.08
N LEU A 8 4.77 17.40 0.05
CA LEU A 8 4.04 17.05 1.26
C LEU A 8 5.01 16.79 2.42
N LYS A 9 4.77 17.43 3.58
CA LYS A 9 5.67 17.42 4.74
C LYS A 9 5.15 16.62 5.93
N SER A 10 3.85 16.29 5.95
CA SER A 10 3.23 15.53 7.04
C SER A 10 2.22 14.50 6.51
N LEU A 11 1.81 13.57 7.38
CA LEU A 11 0.77 12.60 7.05
C LEU A 11 -0.61 13.27 6.90
N GLU A 12 -0.89 14.31 7.70
CA GLU A 12 -2.10 15.13 7.59
C GLU A 12 -2.18 15.83 6.22
N GLU A 13 -1.10 16.46 5.78
CA GLU A 13 -1.03 17.06 4.43
C GLU A 13 -1.24 16.01 3.32
N CYS A 14 -0.77 14.78 3.52
CA CYS A 14 -1.05 13.69 2.58
C CYS A 14 -2.54 13.35 2.54
N PHE A 15 -3.21 13.21 3.68
CA PHE A 15 -4.65 12.93 3.73
C PHE A 15 -5.45 14.03 3.04
N ASP A 16 -5.24 15.29 3.42
CA ASP A 16 -5.93 16.44 2.84
C ASP A 16 -5.71 16.54 1.33
N PHE A 17 -4.47 16.39 0.87
CA PHE A 17 -4.13 16.45 -0.55
C PHE A 17 -4.86 15.37 -1.37
N PHE A 18 -4.95 14.15 -0.85
CA PHE A 18 -5.61 13.04 -1.54
C PHE A 18 -7.14 13.11 -1.44
N GLU A 19 -7.70 13.61 -0.34
CA GLU A 19 -9.14 13.88 -0.21
C GLU A 19 -9.63 14.99 -1.16
N ASP A 20 -8.81 16.02 -1.40
CA ASP A 20 -9.15 17.12 -2.32
C ASP A 20 -9.23 16.69 -3.78
N ILE A 21 -8.38 15.74 -4.20
CA ILE A 21 -8.22 15.39 -5.64
C ILE A 21 -8.89 14.07 -6.04
N CYS A 22 -9.23 13.21 -5.07
CA CYS A 22 -9.79 11.90 -5.34
C CYS A 22 -11.17 11.73 -4.70
N ALA A 23 -12.03 10.98 -5.37
CA ALA A 23 -13.24 10.48 -4.73
C ALA A 23 -12.90 9.39 -3.70
N MET A 24 -13.73 9.27 -2.67
CA MET A 24 -13.57 8.23 -1.62
C MET A 24 -13.43 6.81 -2.18
N THR A 25 -14.10 6.50 -3.30
CA THR A 25 -14.01 5.18 -3.94
C THR A 25 -12.66 4.92 -4.61
N GLU A 26 -12.00 5.97 -5.09
CA GLU A 26 -10.68 5.90 -5.71
C GLU A 26 -9.60 5.68 -4.66
N LEU A 27 -9.66 6.44 -3.55
CA LEU A 27 -8.76 6.28 -2.40
C LEU A 27 -8.85 4.87 -1.82
N ARG A 28 -10.08 4.39 -1.55
CA ARG A 28 -10.29 3.01 -1.09
C ARG A 28 -9.75 1.96 -2.06
N SER A 29 -9.86 2.20 -3.37
CA SER A 29 -9.29 1.27 -4.36
C SER A 29 -7.76 1.27 -4.34
N MET A 30 -7.12 2.41 -4.09
CA MET A 30 -5.68 2.52 -3.92
C MET A 30 -5.21 1.82 -2.64
N GLU A 31 -5.89 2.08 -1.52
CA GLU A 31 -5.63 1.45 -0.22
C GLU A 31 -5.76 -0.08 -0.30
N GLN A 32 -6.87 -0.59 -0.86
CA GLN A 32 -7.08 -2.03 -1.02
C GLN A 32 -5.95 -2.67 -1.85
N ARG A 33 -5.47 -2.01 -2.91
CA ARG A 33 -4.35 -2.56 -3.71
C ARG A 33 -3.04 -2.56 -2.94
N PHE A 34 -2.80 -1.52 -2.14
CA PHE A 34 -1.62 -1.45 -1.29
C PHE A 34 -1.65 -2.56 -0.22
N GLU A 35 -2.79 -2.75 0.44
CA GLU A 35 -2.99 -3.79 1.44
C GLU A 35 -2.80 -5.20 0.85
N VAL A 36 -3.42 -5.48 -0.31
CA VAL A 36 -3.20 -6.73 -1.05
C VAL A 36 -1.72 -6.94 -1.34
N ALA A 37 -0.98 -5.92 -1.78
CA ALA A 37 0.44 -6.04 -2.06
C ALA A 37 1.26 -6.33 -0.80
N SER A 38 0.92 -5.68 0.33
CA SER A 38 1.55 -5.91 1.62
C SER A 38 1.31 -7.33 2.13
N MET A 39 0.11 -7.88 1.96
CA MET A 39 -0.19 -9.27 2.32
C MET A 39 0.51 -10.28 1.41
N LEU A 40 0.59 -10.01 0.09
CA LEU A 40 1.35 -10.84 -0.84
C LEU A 40 2.84 -10.88 -0.49
N LYS A 41 3.41 -9.75 -0.05
CA LYS A 41 4.78 -9.66 0.47
C LYS A 41 5.00 -10.50 1.74
N LYS A 42 3.96 -10.65 2.56
CA LYS A 42 3.93 -11.51 3.75
C LYS A 42 3.59 -12.98 3.41
N GLU A 43 3.67 -13.37 2.15
CA GLU A 43 3.39 -14.72 1.63
C GLU A 43 1.99 -15.27 2.00
N LYS A 44 1.02 -14.38 2.23
CA LYS A 44 -0.36 -14.78 2.56
C LYS A 44 -1.04 -15.44 1.36
N VAL A 45 -1.90 -16.41 1.64
CA VAL A 45 -2.66 -17.13 0.59
C VAL A 45 -3.86 -16.30 0.12
N TYR A 46 -4.31 -16.53 -1.12
CA TYR A 46 -5.37 -15.72 -1.74
C TYR A 46 -6.67 -15.67 -0.94
N THR A 47 -7.06 -16.77 -0.31
CA THR A 47 -8.29 -16.83 0.50
C THR A 47 -8.25 -15.90 1.70
N GLU A 48 -7.09 -15.78 2.34
CA GLU A 48 -6.87 -14.87 3.46
C GLU A 48 -6.89 -13.41 2.99
N ILE A 49 -6.19 -13.12 1.90
CA ILE A 49 -6.17 -11.79 1.28
C ILE A 49 -7.58 -11.35 0.89
N MET A 50 -8.38 -12.23 0.28
CA MET A 50 -9.76 -11.92 -0.07
C MET A 50 -10.61 -11.61 1.16
N SER A 51 -10.42 -12.36 2.25
CA SER A 51 -11.16 -12.18 3.50
C SER A 51 -10.83 -10.87 4.21
N GLU A 52 -9.56 -10.47 4.23
CA GLU A 52 -9.12 -9.26 4.94
C GLU A 52 -9.39 -7.99 4.11
N THR A 53 -9.10 -8.03 2.82
CA THR A 53 -9.12 -6.83 1.97
C THR A 53 -10.44 -6.64 1.21
N ASN A 54 -11.32 -7.65 1.19
CA ASN A 54 -12.48 -7.72 0.28
C ASN A 54 -12.12 -7.59 -1.22
N ALA A 55 -10.86 -7.84 -1.59
CA ALA A 55 -10.44 -7.81 -2.98
C ALA A 55 -10.92 -9.07 -3.74
N SER A 56 -11.28 -8.90 -5.01
CA SER A 56 -11.56 -10.05 -5.89
C SER A 56 -10.26 -10.80 -6.24
N SER A 57 -10.37 -12.09 -6.57
CA SER A 57 -9.25 -12.88 -7.10
C SER A 57 -8.60 -12.23 -8.34
N ALA A 58 -9.39 -11.58 -9.19
CA ALA A 58 -8.91 -10.80 -10.33
C ALA A 58 -8.08 -9.58 -9.91
N THR A 59 -8.48 -8.88 -8.84
CA THR A 59 -7.70 -7.77 -8.27
C THR A 59 -6.38 -8.26 -7.70
N ILE A 60 -6.41 -9.33 -6.89
CA ILE A 60 -5.20 -9.92 -6.30
C ILE A 60 -4.23 -10.36 -7.40
N SER A 61 -4.72 -11.02 -8.45
CA SER A 61 -3.91 -11.42 -9.60
C SER A 61 -3.21 -10.24 -10.29
N ARG A 62 -3.93 -9.12 -10.50
CA ARG A 62 -3.35 -7.89 -11.07
C ARG A 62 -2.26 -7.30 -10.19
N VAL A 63 -2.51 -7.21 -8.88
CA VAL A 63 -1.52 -6.69 -7.92
C VAL A 63 -0.30 -7.59 -7.86
N ASN A 64 -0.48 -8.90 -7.77
CA ASN A 64 0.62 -9.87 -7.77
C ASN A 64 1.49 -9.75 -9.03
N ARG A 65 0.86 -9.59 -10.20
CA ARG A 65 1.60 -9.38 -11.45
C ARG A 65 2.41 -8.08 -11.41
N MET A 66 1.84 -6.99 -10.90
CA MET A 66 2.55 -5.70 -10.79
C MET A 66 3.69 -5.76 -9.77
N LEU A 67 3.53 -6.53 -8.69
CA LEU A 67 4.57 -6.69 -7.67
C LEU A 67 5.78 -7.49 -8.21
N ASN A 68 5.54 -8.53 -9.00
CA ASN A 68 6.60 -9.39 -9.54
C ASN A 68 7.23 -8.88 -10.85
N TYR A 69 6.46 -8.17 -11.68
CA TYR A 69 6.87 -7.78 -13.04
C TYR A 69 6.74 -6.27 -13.30
N GLY A 70 6.42 -5.47 -12.29
CA GLY A 70 6.34 -4.02 -12.40
C GLY A 70 7.69 -3.34 -12.21
N THR A 71 7.67 -2.11 -11.69
CA THR A 71 8.89 -1.29 -11.49
C THR A 71 9.67 -1.65 -10.23
N GLY A 72 9.17 -2.57 -9.39
CA GLY A 72 9.75 -2.89 -8.08
C GLY A 72 9.46 -1.87 -6.97
N CYS A 73 9.13 -0.62 -7.32
CA CYS A 73 8.95 0.48 -6.37
C CYS A 73 7.93 0.19 -5.26
N LEU A 74 6.78 -0.43 -5.58
CA LEU A 74 5.77 -0.78 -4.57
C LEU A 74 6.33 -1.74 -3.51
N GLY A 75 7.07 -2.77 -3.96
CA GLY A 75 7.71 -3.73 -3.08
C GLY A 75 8.74 -3.06 -2.17
N GLU A 76 9.60 -2.21 -2.73
CA GLU A 76 10.61 -1.49 -1.95
C GLU A 76 10.01 -0.53 -0.90
N VAL A 77 8.91 0.17 -1.25
CA VAL A 77 8.21 1.05 -0.31
C VAL A 77 7.65 0.25 0.86
N ILE A 78 6.99 -0.88 0.57
CA ILE A 78 6.45 -1.78 1.61
C ILE A 78 7.59 -2.30 2.50
N ASP A 79 8.70 -2.74 1.92
CA ASP A 79 9.85 -3.23 2.68
C ASP A 79 10.43 -2.13 3.60
N ARG A 80 10.54 -0.88 3.12
CA ARG A 80 10.98 0.26 3.93
C ARG A 80 10.02 0.58 5.07
N LEU A 81 8.71 0.42 4.89
CA LEU A 81 7.73 0.65 5.95
C LEU A 81 7.84 -0.42 7.03
N ASN A 82 7.87 -1.70 6.65
CA ASN A 82 8.04 -2.81 7.59
C ASN A 82 9.35 -2.71 8.40
N GLN A 83 10.44 -2.23 7.78
CA GLN A 83 11.71 -2.00 8.49
C GLN A 83 11.64 -0.88 9.52
N LYS A 84 10.88 0.19 9.25
CA LYS A 84 10.69 1.30 10.20
C LYS A 84 9.89 0.84 11.41
N GLU A 85 8.78 0.13 11.18
CA GLU A 85 7.94 -0.43 12.24
C GLU A 85 8.75 -1.33 13.18
N GLY A 86 9.52 -2.29 12.65
CA GLY A 86 10.36 -3.16 13.48
C GLY A 86 11.51 -2.43 14.21
N SER A 87 11.93 -1.26 13.74
CA SER A 87 12.96 -0.44 14.39
C SER A 87 12.43 0.46 15.50
N GLU A 88 11.14 0.79 15.48
CA GLU A 88 10.43 1.56 16.50
C GLU A 88 10.03 0.64 17.66
N GLU A 89 9.51 -0.56 17.36
CA GLU A 89 9.21 -1.59 18.37
C GLU A 89 10.45 -2.01 19.18
N ALA A 90 11.63 -2.05 18.55
CA ALA A 90 12.90 -2.37 19.21
C ALA A 90 13.48 -1.22 20.06
N LYS A 91 12.97 0.01 19.93
CA LYS A 91 13.38 1.17 20.76
C LYS A 91 12.45 1.39 21.95
N GLU A 92 11.23 0.88 21.87
CA GLU A 92 10.23 0.90 22.95
C GLU A 92 10.28 -0.34 23.86
N SER A 93 11.07 -1.36 23.47
CA SER A 93 11.32 -2.60 24.23
C SER A 93 12.59 -2.56 25.09
#